data_AF-A0A9W9SPG5-F1
#
_entry.id   AF-A0A9W9SPG5-F1
#
_cell.length_a   1.000
_cell.length_b   1.000
_cell.length_c   1.000
_cell.angle_alpha   90.00
_cell.angle_beta   90.00
_cell.angle_gamma   90.00
#
_symmetry.space_group_name_H-M   'P 1'
#
loop_
_entity.id
_entity.type
_entity.pdbx_description
1 polymer ?
#
loop_
_entity_poly.entity_id
_entity_poly.type
_entity_poly.pdbx_seq_one_letter_code
_entity_poly.pdbx_strand_id
1 'polypeptide(L)' 'MSGGLEILYPGESWPPAEPRHWAHGTRQYDEIMGTRIGRTVGYFVLAGYNRGTTRITGILAYSFSNAGSLMLRFDIGRRR' A
#
# COMPACT_ATOMS: atom_id res chain seq x y z
N MET A 1 12.20 26.42 -2.11
CA MET A 1 12.14 25.30 -1.14
C MET A 1 11.12 24.30 -1.67
N SER A 2 11.49 23.03 -1.75
CA SER A 2 10.86 21.97 -2.56
C SER A 2 9.34 21.87 -2.43
N GLY A 3 8.65 21.96 -3.56
CA GLY A 3 7.31 21.39 -3.72
C GLY A 3 7.42 19.88 -3.71
N GLY A 4 7.38 19.29 -2.51
CA GLY A 4 7.16 17.86 -2.37
C GLY A 4 5.77 17.54 -2.90
N LEU A 5 5.65 16.51 -3.73
CA LEU A 5 4.38 15.89 -4.05
C LEU A 5 3.77 15.42 -2.72
N GLU A 6 2.94 16.26 -2.12
CA GLU A 6 2.03 15.86 -1.06
C GLU A 6 1.02 14.96 -1.77
N ILE A 7 1.33 13.66 -1.84
CA ILE A 7 0.33 12.68 -2.21
C ILE A 7 -0.66 12.73 -1.06
N LEU A 8 -1.71 13.54 -1.23
CA LEU A 8 -2.83 13.66 -0.31
C LEU A 8 -3.55 12.30 -0.31
N TYR A 9 -3.01 11.36 0.47
CA TYR A 9 -3.80 10.23 0.93
C TYR A 9 -4.89 10.83 1.84
N PRO A 10 -6.16 10.46 1.66
CA PRO A 10 -7.27 11.14 2.32
C PRO A 10 -7.11 11.12 3.84
N GLY A 11 -6.69 12.25 4.40
CA GLY A 11 -6.56 12.50 5.83
C GLY A 11 -5.23 12.10 6.49
N GLU A 12 -4.22 11.65 5.74
CA GLU A 12 -2.94 11.18 6.32
C GLU A 12 -1.71 11.75 5.61
N SER A 13 -0.66 12.06 6.39
CA SER A 13 0.64 12.45 5.85
C SER A 13 1.37 11.23 5.27
N TRP A 14 2.08 11.46 4.17
CA TRP A 14 2.87 10.44 3.49
C TRP A 14 4.32 10.88 3.30
N PRO A 15 5.32 10.03 3.64
CA PRO A 15 5.20 8.71 4.27
C PRO A 15 4.64 8.79 5.71
N PRO A 16 4.01 7.74 6.24
CA PRO A 16 3.44 7.77 7.58
C PRO A 16 4.56 7.83 8.65
N ALA A 17 4.35 8.65 9.69
CA ALA A 17 5.30 8.83 10.78
C ALA A 17 5.46 7.57 11.66
N GLU A 18 4.41 6.77 11.74
CA GLU A 18 4.38 5.47 12.41
C GLU A 18 3.93 4.39 11.43
N PRO A 19 4.31 3.12 11.63
CA PRO A 19 3.81 2.02 10.82
C PRO A 19 2.28 2.00 10.75
N ARG A 20 1.74 2.02 9.53
CA ARG A 20 0.29 2.06 9.26
C ARG A 20 -0.11 0.81 8.51
N HIS A 21 -1.07 0.07 9.06
CA HIS A 21 -1.63 -1.12 8.43
C HIS A 21 -3.06 -0.85 7.97
N TRP A 22 -3.36 -1.21 6.72
CA TRP A 22 -4.70 -1.18 6.16
C TRP A 22 -5.11 -2.60 5.76
N ALA A 23 -6.05 -3.17 6.50
CA ALA A 23 -6.63 -4.45 6.17
C ALA A 23 -7.52 -4.35 4.93
N HIS A 24 -7.61 -5.42 4.15
CA HIS A 24 -8.49 -5.45 2.98
C HIS A 24 -9.94 -5.16 3.36
N GLY A 25 -10.60 -4.32 2.55
CA GLY A 25 -12.03 -3.99 2.69
C GLY A 25 -12.25 -2.82 3.64
N THR A 26 -11.18 -2.27 4.21
CA THR A 26 -11.20 -0.92 4.75
C THR A 26 -11.22 0.08 3.59
N ARG A 27 -11.87 1.22 3.81
CA ARG A 27 -11.94 2.30 2.83
C ARG A 27 -10.55 2.73 2.33
N GLN A 28 -9.60 2.88 3.25
CA GLN A 28 -8.24 3.32 2.93
C GLN A 28 -7.49 2.30 2.07
N TYR A 29 -7.67 0.99 2.34
CA TYR A 29 -7.13 -0.06 1.49
C TYR A 29 -7.65 0.06 0.05
N ASP A 30 -8.97 0.25 -0.09
CA ASP A 30 -9.62 0.35 -1.40
C ASP A 30 -9.19 1.63 -2.13
N GLU A 31 -9.01 2.74 -1.42
CA GLU A 31 -8.48 3.99 -1.97
C GLU A 31 -7.04 3.81 -2.48
N ILE A 32 -6.15 3.19 -1.69
CA ILE A 32 -4.76 2.91 -2.08
C ILE A 32 -4.71 2.01 -3.32
N MET A 33 -5.42 0.87 -3.27
CA MET A 33 -5.47 -0.09 -4.37
C MET A 33 -6.22 0.45 -5.60
N GLY A 34 -7.07 1.45 -5.40
CA GLY A 34 -7.77 2.21 -6.44
C GLY A 34 -6.89 3.23 -7.16
N THR A 35 -5.70 3.55 -6.66
CA THR A 35 -4.75 4.40 -7.39
C THR A 35 -4.10 3.65 -8.56
N ARG A 36 -3.55 4.40 -9.54
CA ARG A 36 -2.81 3.78 -10.66
C ARG A 36 -1.61 2.98 -10.15
N ILE A 37 -0.86 3.53 -9.19
CA ILE A 37 0.31 2.86 -8.61
C ILE A 37 -0.08 1.64 -7.79
N GLY A 38 -1.14 1.73 -6.97
CA GLY A 38 -1.66 0.61 -6.18
C GLY A 38 -2.12 -0.55 -7.05
N ARG A 39 -2.82 -0.28 -8.16
CA ARG A 39 -3.15 -1.31 -9.15
C ARG A 39 -1.91 -1.95 -9.77
N THR A 40 -0.95 -1.15 -10.21
CA THR A 40 0.29 -1.64 -10.82
C THR A 40 1.06 -2.55 -9.85
N VAL A 41 1.26 -2.12 -8.61
CA VAL A 41 1.93 -2.93 -7.58
C VAL A 41 1.10 -4.18 -7.26
N GLY A 42 -0.23 -4.05 -7.16
CA GLY A 42 -1.13 -5.18 -6.99
C GLY A 42 -0.98 -6.24 -8.08
N TYR A 43 -0.88 -5.83 -9.34
CA TYR A 43 -0.60 -6.75 -10.44
C TYR A 43 0.76 -7.41 -10.32
N PHE A 44 1.82 -6.67 -9.99
CA PHE A 44 3.16 -7.25 -9.81
C PHE A 44 3.20 -8.28 -8.69
N VAL A 45 2.63 -7.95 -7.53
CA VAL A 45 2.57 -8.86 -6.38
C VAL A 45 1.77 -10.11 -6.73
N LEU A 46 0.61 -9.98 -7.36
CA LEU A 46 -0.26 -11.11 -7.68
C LEU A 46 0.25 -11.93 -8.88
N ALA A 47 1.08 -11.37 -9.77
CA ALA A 47 1.67 -12.09 -10.90
C ALA A 47 2.61 -13.23 -10.46
N GLY A 48 3.12 -13.19 -9.22
CA GLY A 48 3.90 -14.28 -8.63
C GLY A 48 3.08 -15.50 -8.19
N TYR A 49 1.75 -15.46 -8.32
CA TYR A 49 0.85 -16.52 -7.86
C TYR A 49 -0.09 -16.99 -8.97
N ASN A 50 -0.66 -18.19 -8.79
CA ASN A 50 -1.71 -18.68 -9.69
C ASN A 50 -2.89 -17.71 -9.70
N ARG A 51 -3.35 -17.37 -10.91
CA ARG A 51 -4.45 -16.42 -11.08
C ARG A 51 -5.68 -16.91 -10.33
N GLY A 52 -6.23 -16.04 -9.48
CA GLY A 52 -7.47 -16.31 -8.76
C GLY A 52 -7.31 -17.11 -7.46
N THR A 53 -6.12 -17.62 -7.11
CA THR A 53 -5.94 -18.38 -5.86
C THR A 53 -5.67 -17.49 -4.65
N THR A 54 -5.24 -16.26 -4.91
CA THR A 54 -4.59 -15.40 -3.92
C THR A 54 -5.09 -13.97 -4.03
N ARG A 55 -5.09 -13.24 -2.92
CA ARG A 55 -5.30 -11.79 -2.88
C ARG A 55 -4.37 -11.13 -1.87
N ILE A 56 -4.24 -9.82 -2.00
CA ILE A 56 -3.66 -8.99 -0.95
C ILE A 56 -4.72 -8.84 0.16
N THR A 57 -4.33 -9.14 1.39
CA THR A 57 -5.19 -9.08 2.59
C THR A 57 -4.88 -7.90 3.48
N GLY A 58 -3.73 -7.24 3.28
CA GLY A 58 -3.35 -6.05 4.01
C GLY A 58 -2.17 -5.34 3.37
N ILE A 59 -2.03 -4.06 3.67
CA ILE A 59 -0.91 -3.21 3.25
C ILE A 59 -0.32 -2.60 4.51
N LEU A 60 0.97 -2.79 4.75
CA LEU A 60 1.72 -2.12 5.81
C LEU A 60 2.65 -1.10 5.16
N ALA A 61 2.47 0.18 5.47
CA ALA A 61 3.42 1.24 5.14
C ALA A 61 4.21 1.64 6.39
N TYR A 62 5.52 1.77 6.25
CA TYR A 62 6.39 2.25 7.31
C TYR A 62 7.62 2.92 6.72
N SER A 63 8.16 3.90 7.42
CA SER A 63 9.40 4.58 7.05
C SER A 63 10.48 4.20 8.05
N PHE A 64 11.64 3.76 7.57
CA PHE A 64 12.81 3.62 8.43
C PHE A 64 13.60 4.91 8.43
N SER A 65 13.64 5.58 9.59
CA SER A 65 14.51 6.71 9.90
C SER A 65 14.38 7.95 8.99
N ASN A 66 15.18 8.95 9.34
CA ASN A 66 15.29 10.29 8.78
C ASN A 66 15.68 10.31 7.28
N ALA A 67 15.94 9.15 6.68
CA ALA A 67 16.41 8.97 5.31
C ALA A 67 15.29 8.97 4.24
N GLY A 68 14.01 9.01 4.64
CA GLY A 68 12.88 9.17 3.71
C GLY A 68 12.53 7.93 2.88
N SER A 69 13.07 6.76 3.23
CA SER A 69 12.78 5.51 2.54
C SER A 69 11.45 4.91 3.01
N LEU A 70 10.38 5.16 2.25
CA LEU A 70 9.11 4.46 2.41
C LEU A 70 9.27 2.98 2.03
N MET A 71 8.86 2.10 2.94
CA MET A 71 8.66 0.68 2.66
C MET A 71 7.17 0.33 2.65
N LEU A 72 6.79 -0.50 1.69
CA LEU A 72 5.48 -1.12 1.61
C LEU A 72 5.62 -2.64 1.70
N ARG A 73 4.87 -3.24 2.61
CA ARG A 73 4.69 -4.69 2.71
C ARG A 73 3.26 -5.03 2.36
N PHE A 74 3.09 -6.07 1.54
CA PHE A 74 1.79 -6.60 1.15
C PHE A 74 1.57 -7.95 1.81
N ASP A 75 0.54 -8.07 2.65
CA ASP A 75 0.16 -9.34 3.22
C ASP A 75 -0.68 -10.12 2.21
N ILE A 76 -0.37 -11.41 2.06
CA ILE A 76 -0.92 -12.27 1.01
C ILE A 76 -1.76 -13.39 1.66
N GLY A 77 -2.99 -13.57 1.18
CA GLY A 77 -3.89 -14.61 1.66
C GLY A 77 -4.61 -15.33 0.52
N ARG A 78 -5.23 -16.48 0.81
CA ARG A 78 -6.02 -17.21 -0.19
C ARG A 78 -7.35 -16.49 -0.47
N ARG A 79 -7.78 -16.55 -1.73
CA ARG A 79 -9.13 -16.16 -2.14
C ARG A 79 -10.08 -17.30 -1.72
N ARG A 80 -10.86 -17.09 -0.66
CA ARG A 80 -11.98 -17.98 -0.30
C ARG A 80 -13.20 -17.65 -1.14
#